data_AF-A0A3Q2XP90-F1
#
_entry.id   AF-A0A3Q2XP90-F1
#
_cell.length_a   1.000
_cell.length_b   1.000
_cell.length_c   1.000
_cell.angle_alpha   90.00
_cell.angle_beta   90.00
_cell.angle_gamma   90.00
#
_symmetry.space_group_name_H-M   'P 1'
#
loop_
_entity.id
_entity.type
_entity.pdbx_description
1 polymer ?
#
loop_
_entity_poly.entity_id
_entity_poly.type
_entity_poly.pdbx_seq_one_letter_code
_entity_poly.pdbx_strand_id
1 'polypeptide(L)'
;MRFARSKRLLRLKTVDSCFEELKDSRLVEETFTADEVRDMLDGLHAVVRGEVEMELINTAHTNVLLLRQLFFQAEKYYLRLQTDISELENRELLEQVAEFEKTDFKVSDKMNQDASKPKLAPLNEAGVSELLNKTDFPSELSSLHFKCKVS
;
A
#
# COMPACT_ATOMS: atom_id res chain seq x y z
N MET A 1 1.17 1.33 5.06
CA MET A 1 0.71 1.05 3.67
C MET A 1 0.45 2.32 2.83
N ARG A 2 0.97 3.49 3.23
CA ARG A 2 0.63 4.79 2.62
C ARG A 2 1.00 4.89 1.13
N PHE A 3 2.16 4.39 0.73
CA PHE A 3 2.62 4.44 -0.67
C PHE A 3 1.66 3.74 -1.64
N ALA A 4 1.34 2.46 -1.37
CA ALA A 4 0.45 1.66 -2.21
C ALA A 4 -0.96 2.28 -2.27
N ARG A 5 -1.47 2.77 -1.14
CA ARG A 5 -2.77 3.44 -1.06
C ARG A 5 -2.80 4.75 -1.88
N SER A 6 -1.79 5.61 -1.76
CA SER A 6 -1.71 6.85 -2.52
C SER A 6 -1.66 6.60 -4.03
N LYS A 7 -0.90 5.58 -4.47
CA LYS A 7 -0.90 5.14 -5.88
C LYS A 7 -2.28 4.70 -6.33
N ARG A 8 -2.96 3.84 -5.56
CA ARG A 8 -4.33 3.39 -5.87
C ARG A 8 -5.29 4.56 -6.05
N LEU A 9 -5.27 5.54 -5.15
CA LEU A 9 -6.13 6.73 -5.25
C LEU A 9 -5.83 7.56 -6.50
N LEU A 10 -4.57 7.73 -6.86
CA LEU A 10 -4.19 8.43 -8.09
C LEU A 10 -4.73 7.70 -9.33
N ARG A 11 -4.63 6.36 -9.35
CA ARG A 11 -5.12 5.55 -10.47
C ARG A 11 -6.63 5.57 -10.60
N LEU A 12 -7.37 5.56 -9.48
CA LEU A 12 -8.82 5.75 -9.50
C LEU A 12 -9.19 7.12 -10.10
N LYS A 13 -8.48 8.19 -9.72
CA LYS A 13 -8.70 9.51 -10.35
C LYS A 13 -8.42 9.50 -11.85
N THR A 14 -7.38 8.79 -12.30
CA THR A 14 -7.11 8.64 -13.73
C THR A 14 -8.27 7.95 -14.44
N VAL A 15 -8.80 6.86 -13.87
CA VAL A 15 -9.99 6.20 -14.43
C VAL A 15 -11.17 7.16 -14.46
N ASP A 16 -11.47 7.86 -13.37
CA ASP A 16 -12.56 8.85 -13.32
C ASP A 16 -12.39 9.92 -14.43
N SER A 17 -11.17 10.43 -14.60
CA SER A 17 -10.84 11.40 -15.65
C SER A 17 -11.10 10.85 -17.06
N CYS A 18 -10.86 9.57 -17.34
CA CYS A 18 -11.19 9.00 -18.65
C CYS A 18 -12.69 9.09 -18.96
N PHE A 19 -13.56 8.92 -17.96
CA PHE A 19 -15.01 9.04 -18.14
C PHE A 19 -15.43 10.50 -18.30
N GLU A 20 -14.86 11.41 -17.51
CA GLU A 20 -15.13 12.86 -17.66
C GLU A 20 -14.67 13.37 -19.03
N GLU A 21 -13.48 12.99 -19.48
CA GLU A 21 -12.96 13.36 -20.79
C GLU A 21 -13.87 12.87 -21.92
N LEU A 22 -14.40 11.65 -21.85
CA LEU A 22 -15.35 11.17 -22.85
C LEU A 22 -16.65 11.98 -22.83
N LYS A 23 -17.18 12.30 -21.65
CA LYS A 23 -18.40 13.09 -21.52
C LYS A 23 -18.22 14.48 -22.11
N ASP A 24 -17.11 15.14 -21.80
CA ASP A 24 -16.84 16.52 -22.19
C ASP A 24 -16.43 16.65 -23.67
N SER A 25 -15.84 15.60 -24.25
CA SER A 25 -15.29 15.67 -25.62
C SER A 25 -16.12 14.95 -26.68
N ARG A 26 -16.83 13.87 -26.33
CA ARG A 26 -17.56 13.02 -27.29
C ARG A 26 -19.05 12.98 -27.03
N LEU A 27 -19.50 13.04 -25.77
CA LEU A 27 -20.93 13.02 -25.41
C LEU A 27 -21.53 14.44 -25.33
N VAL A 28 -21.35 15.22 -26.39
CA VAL A 28 -21.73 16.65 -26.43
C VAL A 28 -22.97 16.96 -27.27
N GLU A 29 -23.41 15.99 -28.07
CA GLU A 29 -24.55 16.16 -28.97
C GLU A 29 -25.89 15.84 -28.27
N GLU A 30 -26.98 16.39 -28.80
CA GLU A 30 -28.33 16.18 -28.25
C GLU A 30 -28.89 14.78 -28.59
N THR A 31 -28.47 14.20 -29.72
CA THR A 31 -28.93 12.89 -30.19
C THR A 31 -27.77 12.06 -30.71
N PHE A 32 -27.76 10.77 -30.39
CA PHE A 32 -26.79 9.81 -30.92
C PHE A 32 -27.49 8.60 -31.52
N THR A 33 -26.89 8.06 -32.58
CA THR A 33 -27.24 6.73 -33.10
C THR A 33 -26.69 5.64 -32.18
N ALA A 34 -27.27 4.44 -32.27
CA ALA A 34 -26.81 3.31 -31.48
C ALA A 34 -25.35 2.91 -31.80
N ASP A 35 -24.91 3.10 -33.05
CA ASP A 35 -23.55 2.76 -33.48
C ASP A 35 -22.52 3.74 -32.90
N GLU A 36 -22.81 5.05 -32.92
CA GLU A 36 -21.94 6.05 -32.29
C GLU A 36 -21.77 5.82 -30.79
N VAL A 37 -22.85 5.45 -30.11
CA VAL A 37 -22.79 5.11 -28.68
C VAL A 37 -21.94 3.86 -28.43
N ARG A 38 -22.07 2.82 -29.26
CA ARG A 38 -21.21 1.62 -29.16
C ARG A 38 -19.75 1.97 -29.36
N ASP A 39 -19.43 2.74 -30.40
CA ASP A 39 -18.06 3.16 -30.71
C ASP A 39 -17.47 4.06 -29.59
N MET A 40 -18.29 4.86 -28.92
CA MET A 40 -17.89 5.60 -27.72
C MET A 40 -17.52 4.68 -26.57
N LEU A 41 -18.38 3.70 -26.27
CA LEU A 41 -18.17 2.75 -25.18
C LEU A 41 -16.97 1.82 -25.44
N ASP A 42 -16.79 1.37 -26.68
CA ASP A 42 -15.65 0.51 -27.05
C ASP A 42 -14.32 1.25 -26.91
N GLY A 43 -14.29 2.52 -27.33
CA GLY A 43 -13.12 3.39 -27.13
C GLY A 43 -12.80 3.59 -25.64
N LEU A 44 -13.81 3.88 -24.82
CA LEU A 44 -13.64 4.04 -23.37
C LEU A 44 -13.14 2.76 -22.71
N HIS A 45 -13.74 1.62 -23.07
CA HIS A 45 -13.33 0.31 -22.56
C HIS A 45 -11.86 0.03 -22.88
N ALA A 46 -11.41 0.30 -24.10
CA ALA A 46 -10.01 0.11 -24.48
C ALA A 46 -9.05 0.93 -23.62
N VAL A 47 -9.37 2.22 -23.39
CA VAL A 47 -8.54 3.12 -22.56
C VAL A 47 -8.52 2.67 -21.09
N VAL A 48 -9.70 2.45 -20.49
CA VAL A 48 -9.81 2.05 -19.07
C VAL A 48 -9.16 0.70 -18.83
N ARG A 49 -9.33 -0.26 -19.75
CA ARG A 49 -8.66 -1.56 -19.68
C ARG A 49 -7.14 -1.40 -19.67
N GLY A 50 -6.59 -0.52 -20.53
CA GLY A 50 -5.17 -0.22 -20.58
C GLY A 50 -4.65 0.37 -19.27
N GLU A 51 -5.36 1.33 -18.67
CA GLU A 51 -4.99 1.92 -17.38
C GLU A 51 -4.98 0.88 -16.25
N VAL A 52 -5.98 0.01 -16.20
CA VAL A 52 -6.07 -1.07 -15.20
C VAL A 52 -4.95 -2.08 -15.39
N GLU A 53 -4.72 -2.54 -16.62
CA GLU A 53 -3.66 -3.51 -16.93
C GLU A 53 -2.27 -2.96 -16.56
N MET A 54 -2.00 -1.70 -16.93
CA MET A 54 -0.75 -1.03 -16.57
C MET A 54 -0.55 -0.97 -15.06
N GLU A 55 -1.59 -0.66 -14.28
CA GLU A 55 -1.46 -0.61 -12.82
C GLU A 55 -1.27 -1.99 -12.18
N LEU A 56 -1.93 -3.03 -12.71
CA LEU A 56 -1.72 -4.41 -12.26
C LEU A 56 -0.27 -4.86 -12.50
N ILE A 57 0.27 -4.57 -13.69
CA ILE A 57 1.68 -4.86 -14.02
C ILE A 57 2.61 -4.07 -13.09
N ASN A 58 2.38 -2.77 -12.91
CA ASN A 58 3.17 -1.93 -12.03
C ASN A 58 3.14 -2.43 -10.56
N THR A 59 2.00 -2.91 -10.09
CA THR A 59 1.86 -3.51 -8.75
C THR A 59 2.71 -4.78 -8.62
N ALA A 60 2.66 -5.67 -9.60
CA ALA A 60 3.48 -6.88 -9.61
C ALA A 60 4.98 -6.55 -9.60
N HIS A 61 5.43 -5.64 -10.48
CA HIS A 61 6.83 -5.20 -10.52
C HIS A 61 7.29 -4.58 -9.20
N THR A 62 6.46 -3.71 -8.62
CA THR A 62 6.77 -3.06 -7.34
C THR A 62 6.89 -4.10 -6.22
N ASN A 63 6.00 -5.09 -6.17
CA ASN A 63 6.03 -6.15 -5.17
C ASN A 63 7.29 -7.03 -5.31
N VAL A 64 7.69 -7.37 -6.54
CA VAL A 64 8.94 -8.12 -6.78
C VAL A 64 10.15 -7.33 -6.28
N LEU A 65 10.21 -6.02 -6.54
CA LEU A 65 11.29 -5.18 -6.04
C LEU A 65 11.31 -5.09 -4.51
N LEU A 66 10.14 -4.97 -3.87
CA LEU A 66 10.02 -4.97 -2.42
C LEU A 66 10.50 -6.30 -1.81
N LEU A 67 10.05 -7.43 -2.34
CA LEU A 67 10.47 -8.75 -1.88
C LEU A 67 11.99 -8.94 -2.05
N ARG A 68 12.56 -8.50 -3.18
CA ARG A 68 14.01 -8.53 -3.39
C ARG A 68 14.76 -7.74 -2.31
N GLN A 69 14.28 -6.55 -1.94
CA GLN A 69 14.90 -5.73 -0.88
C GLN A 69 14.78 -6.40 0.49
N LEU A 70 13.61 -6.97 0.82
CA LEU A 70 13.40 -7.70 2.08
C LEU A 70 14.32 -8.92 2.18
N PHE A 71 14.44 -9.71 1.12
CA PHE A 71 15.30 -10.90 1.12
C PHE A 71 16.78 -10.54 1.22
N PHE A 72 17.23 -9.47 0.56
CA PHE A 72 18.59 -8.98 0.71
C PHE A 72 18.90 -8.57 2.16
N GLN A 73 17.94 -7.93 2.84
CA GLN A 73 18.09 -7.61 4.26
C GLN A 73 18.11 -8.88 5.12
N ALA A 74 17.17 -9.80 4.89
CA ALA A 74 17.12 -11.06 5.63
C ALA A 74 18.40 -11.88 5.50
N GLU A 75 18.97 -11.96 4.29
CA GLU A 75 20.26 -12.61 4.02
C GLU A 75 21.40 -11.96 4.82
N LYS A 76 21.48 -10.61 4.82
CA LYS A 76 22.49 -9.86 5.60
C LYS A 76 22.45 -10.17 7.10
N TYR A 77 21.27 -10.46 7.64
CA TYR A 77 21.06 -10.81 9.04
C TYR A 77 20.96 -12.33 9.29
N TYR A 78 21.26 -13.16 8.28
CA TYR A 78 21.21 -14.63 8.35
C TYR A 78 19.85 -15.19 8.82
N LEU A 79 18.76 -14.51 8.50
CA LEU A 79 17.41 -14.95 8.83
C LEU A 79 16.99 -16.09 7.90
N ARG A 80 16.39 -17.14 8.48
CA ARG A 80 15.71 -18.18 7.71
C ARG A 80 14.26 -17.78 7.50
N LEU A 81 13.85 -17.65 6.25
CA LEU A 81 12.49 -17.31 5.87
C LEU A 81 11.76 -18.58 5.43
N GLN A 82 10.51 -18.72 5.87
CA GLN A 82 9.58 -19.74 5.38
C GLN A 82 8.33 -19.03 4.88
N THR A 83 7.93 -19.33 3.65
CA THR A 83 6.71 -18.79 3.05
C THR A 83 5.66 -19.89 3.02
N ASP A 84 4.51 -19.62 3.64
CA ASP A 84 3.32 -20.43 3.47
C ASP A 84 2.41 -19.75 2.44
N ILE A 85 2.24 -20.38 1.27
CA ILE A 85 1.45 -19.83 0.16
C ILE A 85 -0.04 -19.91 0.50
N SER A 86 -0.47 -20.88 1.32
CA SER A 86 -1.86 -21.05 1.70
C SER A 86 -2.41 -19.85 2.49
N GLU A 87 -1.53 -19.12 3.18
CA GLU A 87 -1.92 -17.92 3.93
C GLU A 87 -2.21 -16.70 3.02
N LEU A 88 -1.79 -16.70 1.76
CA LEU A 88 -2.01 -15.55 0.86
C LEU A 88 -3.48 -15.37 0.44
N GLU A 89 -4.26 -16.45 0.46
CA GLU A 89 -5.70 -16.44 0.16
C GLU A 89 -6.56 -16.45 1.44
N ASN A 90 -5.92 -16.38 2.61
CA ASN A 90 -6.61 -16.38 3.89
C ASN A 90 -7.43 -15.08 4.04
N ARG A 91 -8.76 -15.23 3.97
CA ARG A 91 -9.71 -14.11 4.04
C ARG A 91 -9.58 -13.31 5.33
N GLU A 92 -9.27 -13.95 6.45
CA GLU A 92 -9.12 -13.26 7.73
C GLU A 92 -7.88 -12.35 7.71
N LEU A 93 -6.74 -12.84 7.21
CA LEU A 93 -5.53 -12.04 7.08
C LEU A 93 -5.74 -10.87 6.09
N LEU A 94 -6.43 -11.12 4.98
CA LEU A 94 -6.76 -10.07 3.99
C LEU A 94 -7.67 -8.99 4.60
N GLU A 95 -8.65 -9.38 5.42
CA GLU A 95 -9.53 -8.44 6.12
C GLU A 95 -8.77 -7.61 7.17
N GLN A 96 -7.85 -8.23 7.92
CA GLN A 96 -6.98 -7.50 8.86
C GLN A 96 -6.12 -6.45 8.14
N VAL A 97 -5.54 -6.80 6.98
CA VAL A 97 -4.79 -5.86 6.14
C VAL A 97 -5.71 -4.73 5.64
N ALA A 98 -6.92 -5.06 5.19
CA ALA A 98 -7.89 -4.07 4.72
C ALA A 98 -8.32 -3.09 5.83
N GLU A 99 -8.50 -3.57 7.06
CA GLU A 99 -8.82 -2.70 8.20
C GLU A 99 -7.64 -1.80 8.58
N PHE A 100 -6.42 -2.33 8.55
CA PHE A 100 -5.21 -1.55 8.76
C PHE A 100 -5.11 -0.39 7.74
N GLU A 101 -5.44 -0.63 6.47
CA GLU A 101 -5.47 0.43 5.46
C GLU A 101 -6.46 1.57 5.77
N LYS A 102 -7.60 1.28 6.43
CA LYS A 102 -8.61 2.30 6.81
C LYS A 102 -8.13 3.19 7.96
N THR A 103 -7.49 2.60 8.96
CA THR A 103 -7.07 3.29 10.19
C THR A 103 -5.98 4.35 9.96
N ASP A 104 -5.10 4.13 8.99
CA ASP A 104 -3.95 5.00 8.65
C ASP A 104 -4.35 6.44 8.21
N PHE A 105 -5.64 6.73 7.98
CA PHE A 105 -6.17 8.07 7.61
C PHE A 105 -6.91 8.81 8.74
N LYS A 106 -7.32 8.13 9.82
CA LYS A 106 -8.02 8.80 10.94
C LYS A 106 -7.11 9.74 11.74
N VAL A 107 -5.79 9.66 11.54
CA VAL A 107 -4.80 10.50 12.22
C VAL A 107 -4.73 11.91 11.58
N SER A 108 -5.02 12.06 10.28
CA SER A 108 -4.95 13.37 9.60
C SER A 108 -6.16 14.27 9.87
N ASP A 109 -7.35 13.72 10.14
CA ASP A 109 -8.54 14.52 10.47
C ASP A 109 -8.50 15.12 11.89
N LYS A 110 -7.59 14.64 12.75
CA LYS A 110 -7.44 15.15 14.13
C LYS A 110 -6.29 16.15 14.30
N MET A 111 -5.57 16.51 13.24
CA MET A 111 -4.41 17.41 13.33
C MET A 111 -4.73 18.90 13.15
N ASN A 112 -6.00 19.27 12.90
CA ASN A 112 -6.43 20.67 12.81
C ASN A 112 -7.12 21.20 14.10
N GLN A 113 -6.78 20.64 15.27
CA GLN A 113 -7.05 21.30 16.54
C GLN A 113 -5.73 21.52 17.29
N ASP A 114 -5.42 22.79 17.48
CA ASP A 114 -4.23 23.33 18.15
C ASP A 114 -3.83 22.57 19.42
N ALA A 115 -2.57 22.15 19.49
CA ALA A 115 -1.76 22.20 20.71
C ALA A 115 -0.28 21.93 20.39
N SER A 116 0.50 23.00 20.42
CA SER A 116 1.96 23.08 20.58
C SER A 116 2.69 21.81 21.04
N LYS A 117 3.68 21.34 20.25
CA LYS A 117 4.87 20.60 20.74
C LYS A 117 6.01 20.63 19.70
N PRO A 118 7.28 20.51 20.15
CA PRO A 118 8.40 21.32 19.65
C PRO A 118 9.04 20.78 18.38
N LYS A 119 9.68 21.71 17.65
CA LYS A 119 10.46 21.51 16.43
C LYS A 119 11.54 20.43 16.66
N LEU A 120 11.47 19.34 15.91
CA LEU A 120 12.47 18.27 15.93
C LEU A 120 13.76 18.77 15.27
N ALA A 121 14.89 18.65 15.97
CA ALA A 121 16.23 18.88 15.42
C ALA A 121 16.75 17.61 14.72
N PRO A 122 17.68 17.74 13.75
CA PRO A 122 18.20 16.59 13.01
C PRO A 122 18.95 15.64 13.95
N LEU A 123 18.72 14.34 13.74
CA LEU A 123 19.39 13.25 14.46
C LEU A 123 20.87 13.22 14.04
N ASN A 124 21.76 13.75 14.88
CA ASN A 124 23.20 13.55 14.69
C ASN A 124 23.55 12.07 14.95
N GLU A 125 24.48 11.50 14.19
CA GLU A 125 24.82 10.07 14.13
C GLU A 125 25.28 9.45 15.47
N ALA A 126 25.36 10.22 16.55
CA ALA A 126 25.68 9.76 17.90
C ALA A 126 24.50 9.10 18.67
N GLY A 127 23.25 9.23 18.20
CA GLY A 127 22.06 8.78 18.95
C GLY A 127 21.84 7.26 19.03
N VAL A 128 22.50 6.47 18.18
CA VAL A 128 22.34 5.00 18.17
C VAL A 128 23.02 4.34 19.39
N SER A 129 24.08 4.98 19.92
CA SER A 129 24.88 4.42 21.02
C SER A 129 24.23 4.60 22.40
N GLU A 130 23.34 5.60 22.57
CA GLU A 130 22.68 5.85 23.86
C GLU A 130 21.48 4.93 24.12
N LEU A 131 20.83 4.42 23.07
CA LEU A 131 19.71 3.47 23.19
C LEU A 131 20.18 2.04 23.47
N LEU A 132 21.45 1.73 23.20
CA LEU A 132 22.06 0.42 23.48
C LEU A 132 22.46 0.23 24.95
N ASN A 133 22.60 1.31 25.73
CA ASN A 133 23.07 1.26 27.12
C ASN A 133 21.96 1.23 28.19
N LYS A 134 20.68 1.16 27.81
CA LYS A 134 19.58 0.89 28.74
C LYS A 134 19.12 -0.57 28.62
N THR A 135 20.00 -1.49 28.96
CA THR A 135 19.63 -2.87 29.31
C THR A 135 19.09 -2.89 30.73
N ASP A 136 17.79 -2.66 30.89
CA ASP A 136 17.04 -3.11 32.07
C ASP A 136 15.84 -3.91 31.55
N PHE A 137 16.01 -5.23 31.45
CA PHE A 137 14.94 -6.17 31.16
C PHE A 137 14.13 -6.44 32.44
N PRO A 138 12.82 -6.14 32.49
CA PRO A 138 11.95 -6.67 33.54
C PRO A 138 11.73 -8.17 33.34
N SER A 139 12.00 -8.94 34.38
CA SER A 139 12.04 -10.40 34.45
C SER A 139 10.67 -11.10 34.47
N GLU A 140 9.72 -10.74 33.59
CA GLU A 140 8.37 -11.37 33.59
C GLU A 140 7.85 -11.90 32.25
N LEU A 141 8.65 -11.90 31.18
CA LEU A 141 8.22 -12.45 29.88
C LEU A 141 8.80 -13.84 29.53
N SER A 142 9.18 -14.63 30.53
CA SER A 142 9.61 -16.03 30.34
C SER A 142 8.48 -17.03 30.03
N SER A 143 7.22 -16.60 29.84
CA SER A 143 6.08 -17.53 29.70
C SER A 143 5.53 -17.72 28.27
N LEU A 144 6.03 -17.03 27.25
CA LEU A 144 5.62 -17.28 25.86
C LEU A 144 6.60 -18.24 25.16
N HIS A 145 6.37 -19.52 25.40
CA HIS A 145 7.09 -20.65 24.83
C HIS A 145 6.85 -20.74 23.30
N PHE A 146 7.65 -20.04 22.49
CA PHE A 146 7.72 -20.28 21.05
C PHE A 146 8.43 -21.62 20.83
N LYS A 147 7.68 -22.69 20.55
CA LYS A 147 8.24 -24.02 20.22
C LYS A 147 8.88 -23.97 18.83
N CYS A 148 10.16 -23.58 18.77
CA CYS A 148 11.01 -23.89 17.64
C CYS A 148 11.45 -25.35 17.77
N LYS A 149 10.79 -26.26 17.05
CA LYS A 149 11.16 -27.67 16.98
C LYS A 149 12.17 -27.83 15.85
N VAL A 150 13.44 -28.00 16.22
CA VAL A 150 14.50 -28.42 15.30
C VAL A 150 14.32 -29.92 15.07
N SER A 151 14.22 -30.35 13.81
CA SER A 151 14.41 -31.72 13.36
C SER A 151 15.17 -31.69 12.05
#